data_AF-A0A956MJK8-F1
#
_entry.id   AF-A0A956MJK8-F1
#
_cell.length_a   1.000
_cell.length_b   1.000
_cell.length_c   1.000
_cell.angle_alpha   90.00
_cell.angle_beta   90.00
_cell.angle_gamma   90.00
#
_symmetry.space_group_name_H-M   'P 1'
#
loop_
_entity.id
_entity.type
_entity.pdbx_description
1 polymer ?
#
loop_
_entity_poly.entity_id
_entity_poly.type
_entity_poly.pdbx_seq_one_letter_code
_entity_poly.pdbx_strand_id
1 'polypeptide(L)' 'MKPLDWIVLVATIATIVLYGIWRHRGSRTMGEYLRGSNELRWPTIGLSIMATQASAITFLSVPGQAYEDGMRFVQFYF' A
#
# COMPACT_ATOMS: atom_id res chain seq x y z
N MET A 1 9.79 -21.31 10.64
CA MET A 1 8.53 -20.54 10.55
C MET A 1 7.54 -21.18 11.49
N LYS A 2 7.00 -20.41 12.44
CA LYS A 2 6.05 -20.94 13.42
C LYS A 2 4.69 -21.13 12.72
N PRO A 3 3.85 -22.10 13.13
CA PRO A 3 2.50 -22.25 12.59
C PRO A 3 1.66 -20.98 12.74
N LEU A 4 1.95 -20.16 13.76
CA LEU A 4 1.36 -18.83 13.94
C LEU A 4 1.64 -17.88 12.76
N ASP A 5 2.85 -17.90 12.19
CA ASP A 5 3.24 -17.01 11.10
C ASP A 5 2.39 -17.29 9.84
N TRP A 6 2.11 -18.57 9.58
CA TRP A 6 1.24 -19.00 8.49
C TRP A 6 -0.22 -18.58 8.68
N ILE A 7 -0.73 -18.68 9.91
CA ILE A 7 -2.09 -18.24 10.24
C ILE A 7 -2.21 -16.73 9.99
N VAL A 8 -1.25 -15.93 10.45
CA VAL A 8 -1.25 -14.48 10.23
C VAL A 8 -1.19 -14.15 8.74
N LEU A 9 -0.29 -14.79 7.98
CA LEU A 9 -0.16 -14.58 6.54
C LEU A 9 -1.49 -14.84 5.82
N VAL A 10 -2.10 -16.01 6.04
CA VAL A 10 -3.35 -16.40 5.38
C VAL A 10 -4.50 -15.48 5.82
N ALA A 11 -4.59 -15.14 7.10
CA ALA A 11 -5.61 -14.23 7.62
C ALA A 11 -5.50 -12.83 7.02
N THR A 12 -4.28 -12.28 6.87
CA THR A 12 -4.07 -10.96 6.26
C THR A 12 -4.50 -10.95 4.79
N ILE A 13 -4.08 -11.96 4.01
CA ILE A 13 -4.46 -12.07 2.59
C ILE A 13 -5.99 -12.22 2.46
N ALA A 14 -6.60 -13.11 3.24
CA ALA A 14 -8.05 -13.32 3.23
C ALA A 14 -8.80 -12.03 3.58
N THR A 15 -8.33 -11.28 4.59
CA THR A 15 -8.92 -9.99 4.97
C THR A 15 -8.86 -8.97 3.84
N ILE A 16 -7.73 -8.84 3.16
CA ILE A 16 -7.56 -7.92 2.02
C ILE A 16 -8.55 -8.27 0.90
N VAL A 17 -8.64 -9.56 0.54
CA VAL A 17 -9.54 -10.03 -0.53
C VAL A 17 -11.01 -9.83 -0.15
N LEU A 18 -11.41 -10.24 1.05
CA LEU A 18 -12.78 -10.07 1.54
C LEU A 18 -13.19 -8.60 1.59
N TYR A 19 -12.29 -7.73 2.09
CA TYR A 19 -12.51 -6.29 2.11
C TYR A 19 -12.65 -5.73 0.69
N GLY A 20 -11.79 -6.13 -0.25
CA GLY A 20 -11.86 -5.73 -1.65
C GLY A 20 -13.19 -6.13 -2.30
N ILE A 21 -13.63 -7.37 -2.10
CA ILE A 21 -14.91 -7.88 -2.62
C ILE A 21 -16.08 -7.10 -2.02
N TRP A 22 -16.08 -6.86 -0.70
CA TRP A 22 -17.15 -6.12 -0.04
C TRP A 22 -17.21 -4.66 -0.52
N ARG A 23 -16.07 -3.98 -0.64
CA ARG A 23 -15.97 -2.58 -1.10
C ARG A 23 -16.40 -2.42 -2.56
N HIS A 24 -16.07 -3.38 -3.43
CA HIS A 24 -16.43 -3.35 -4.85
C HIS A 24 -17.90 -3.70 -5.12
N ARG A 25 -18.60 -4.31 -4.15
CA ARG A 25 -19.99 -4.76 -4.33
C ARG A 25 -21.03 -3.61 -4.44
N GLY A 26 -20.65 -2.38 -4.05
CA GLY A 26 -21.51 -1.19 -4.09
C GLY A 26 -21.26 -0.23 -5.27
N SER A 27 -20.20 -0.42 -6.07
CA SER A 27 -19.79 0.51 -7.12
C SER A 27 -20.59 0.33 -8.43
N ARG A 28 -21.88 0.68 -8.44
CA ARG A 28 -22.80 0.43 -9.57
C ARG A 28 -22.92 1.57 -10.59
N THR A 29 -22.08 2.60 -10.54
CA THR A 29 -22.18 3.71 -11.50
C THR A 29 -20.80 4.08 -12.01
N MET A 30 -20.53 3.81 -13.31
CA MET A 30 -19.29 4.18 -14.00
C MET A 30 -18.89 5.66 -13.80
N GLY A 31 -19.87 6.53 -13.50
CA GLY A 31 -19.64 7.93 -13.13
C GLY A 31 -18.83 8.13 -11.84
N GLU A 32 -19.00 7.31 -10.80
CA GLU A 32 -18.19 7.41 -9.56
C GLU A 32 -16.79 6.84 -9.74
N TYR A 33 -16.64 5.82 -10.60
CA TYR A 33 -15.36 5.20 -10.89
C TYR A 33 -14.45 6.12 -11.73
N LEU A 34 -15.05 6.90 -12.65
CA LEU A 34 -14.33 7.83 -13.53
C LEU A 34 -14.25 9.27 -13.00
N ARG A 35 -15.29 9.79 -12.35
CA ARG A 35 -15.24 11.14 -11.73
C ARG A 35 -14.64 11.13 -10.34
N GLY A 36 -14.31 9.95 -9.79
CA GLY A 36 -13.69 9.74 -8.49
C GLY A 36 -14.15 10.81 -7.53
N SER A 37 -15.42 10.74 -7.09
CA SER A 37 -16.14 11.73 -6.28
C SER A 37 -15.31 12.98 -5.99
N ASN A 38 -15.69 14.13 -6.55
CA ASN A 38 -15.07 15.47 -6.41
C ASN A 38 -14.86 15.96 -4.93
N GLU A 39 -14.92 15.04 -3.97
CA GLU A 39 -14.73 15.11 -2.53
C GLU A 39 -13.52 14.26 -2.04
N LEU A 40 -12.61 13.83 -2.92
CA LEU A 40 -11.34 13.23 -2.48
C LEU A 40 -10.55 14.28 -1.68
N ARG A 41 -10.66 14.19 -0.36
CA ARG A 41 -10.01 15.12 0.58
C ARG A 41 -8.49 15.02 0.40
N TRP A 42 -7.81 16.17 0.45
CA TRP A 42 -6.34 16.28 0.42
C TRP A 42 -5.57 15.16 1.17
N PRO A 43 -5.89 14.83 2.44
CA PRO A 43 -5.20 13.75 3.15
C PRO A 43 -5.40 12.36 2.55
N THR A 44 -6.57 12.08 1.96
CA THR A 44 -6.85 10.81 1.27
C THR A 44 -6.00 10.68 -0.01
N ILE A 45 -5.83 11.78 -0.75
CA ILE A 45 -4.96 11.84 -1.92
C ILE A 45 -3.49 11.62 -1.51
N GLY A 46 -3.03 12.32 -0.45
CA GLY A 46 -1.68 12.16 0.08
C GLY A 46 -1.39 10.73 0.53
N LEU A 47 -2.34 10.10 1.25
CA LEU A 47 -2.23 8.70 1.67
C LEU A 47 -2.15 7.75 0.47
N SER A 48 -2.95 7.99 -0.58
CA SER A 48 -2.94 7.18 -1.79
C SER A 48 -1.60 7.27 -2.53
N ILE A 49 -1.03 8.47 -2.66
CA ILE A 49 0.28 8.67 -3.31
C ILE A 49 1.37 7.94 -2.53
N MET A 50 1.40 8.11 -1.20
CA MET A 50 2.39 7.43 -0.35
C MET A 50 2.24 5.90 -0.40
N ALA A 51 1.01 5.38 -0.35
CA ALA A 51 0.74 3.95 -0.48
C ALA A 51 1.18 3.38 -1.84
N THR A 52 1.09 4.17 -2.91
CA THR A 52 1.54 3.76 -4.25
C THR A 52 3.06 3.77 -4.38
N GLN A 53 3.76 4.72 -3.73
CA GLN A 53 5.22 4.78 -3.73
C GLN A 53 5.88 3.70 -2.86
N ALA A 54 5.19 3.26 -1.80
CA ALA A 54 5.65 2.19 -0.93
C ALA A 54 5.54 0.84 -1.66
N SER A 55 6.63 0.38 -2.26
CA SER A 55 6.72 -0.96 -2.87
C SER A 55 7.45 -1.94 -1.96
N ALA A 56 7.19 -3.25 -2.13
CA ALA A 56 7.94 -4.30 -1.45
C ALA A 56 9.46 -4.23 -1.73
N ILE A 57 9.82 -3.78 -2.94
CA ILE A 57 11.22 -3.54 -3.33
C ILE A 57 11.79 -2.43 -2.46
N THR A 58 11.14 -1.27 -2.37
CA THR A 58 11.58 -0.13 -1.53
C THR A 58 11.73 -0.55 -0.06
N PHE A 59 10.78 -1.31 0.47
CA PHE A 59 10.80 -1.76 1.86
C PHE A 59 11.99 -2.67 2.18
N LEU A 60 12.43 -3.49 1.23
CA LEU A 60 13.58 -4.38 1.37
C LEU A 60 14.90 -3.71 1.00
N SER A 61 14.91 -2.90 -0.08
CA SER A 61 16.12 -2.34 -0.68
C SER A 61 16.68 -1.17 0.11
N VAL A 62 15.83 -0.30 0.69
CA VAL A 62 16.30 0.89 1.41
C VAL A 62 17.05 0.49 2.70
N PRO A 63 16.56 -0.44 3.54
CA PRO A 63 17.34 -0.94 4.67
C PRO A 63 18.55 -1.77 4.25
N GLY A 64 18.44 -2.54 3.16
CA GLY A 64 19.56 -3.31 2.62
C GLY A 64 20.72 -2.42 2.18
N GLN A 65 20.42 -1.37 1.41
CA GLN A 65 21.40 -0.34 1.04
C GLN A 65 21.91 0.43 2.26
N ALA A 66 21.05 0.74 3.24
CA ALA A 66 21.47 1.38 4.47
C ALA A 66 22.42 0.50 5.30
N TYR A 67 22.29 -0.81 5.23
CA TYR A 67 23.18 -1.76 5.89
C TYR A 67 24.54 -1.88 5.19
N GLU A 68 24.55 -1.87 3.85
CA GLU A 68 25.79 -1.98 3.06
C GLU A 68 26.56 -0.64 2.97
N ASP A 69 25.89 0.45 2.63
CA ASP A 69 26.52 1.74 2.27
C ASP A 69 26.09 2.92 3.18
N GLY A 70 25.27 2.66 4.21
CA GLY A 70 24.74 3.68 5.12
C GLY A 70 23.60 4.51 4.52
N MET A 71 23.19 5.58 5.21
CA MET A 71 22.09 6.46 4.75
C MET A 71 22.51 7.47 3.66
N ARG A 72 23.56 7.18 2.89
CA ARG A 72 24.07 8.08 1.83
C ARG A 72 23.03 8.36 0.74
N PHE A 73 22.08 7.45 0.54
CA PHE A 73 20.95 7.64 -0.39
C PHE A 73 20.07 8.86 -0.03
N VAL A 74 20.03 9.28 1.25
CA VAL A 74 19.27 10.47 1.67
C VAL A 74 19.87 11.75 1.11
N GLN A 75 21.19 11.79 0.86
CA GLN A 75 21.87 12.96 0.30
C GLN A 75 21.56 13.21 -1.18
N PHE A 76 21.15 12.17 -1.92
CA PHE A 76 20.82 12.26 -3.35
C PHE A 76 19.32 12.34 -3.62
N TYR A 77 18.49 12.34 -2.57
CA TYR A 77 17.03 12.42 -2.68
C TYR A 77 16.50 13.86 -2.74
N PHE A 78 17.40 14.86 -2.75
CA PHE A 78 17.08 16.29 -2.87
C PHE A 78 17.66 16.87 -4.16
#